data_AF-A0A5E8EQR1-F1
#
_entry.id   AF-A0A5E8EQR1-F1
#
_cell.length_a   1.000
_cell.length_b   1.000
_cell.length_c   1.000
_cell.angle_alpha   90.00
_cell.angle_beta   90.00
_cell.angle_gamma   90.00
#
_symmetry.space_group_name_H-M   'P 1'
#
loop_
_entity.id
_entity.type
_entity.pdbx_description
1 polymer ?
#
loop_
_entity_poly.entity_id
_entity_poly.type
_entity_poly.pdbx_seq_one_letter_code
_entity_poly.pdbx_strand_id
1 'polypeptide(L)'
;MPGFSRLAAMVIGMIAICFVCRPVIAATPAELYQAQTIVTGTGDVNRQIGFKDCLDKVLVKVSGDQRLTQKTQMLALREKAADFVQSFRYRDRLEGIPIHDEQGTHDRPHDLTCLYKPAVVDKLLAQLGSRPWPGERPPIAVFMTAEQGARHFVLTQDEQRGNAMRESFANAAGPLLMRVTFPKAGQLGGLDEKALSEADMARLDKLAKKAGAARALAGSIVWSDKELGWIADWRLADRGKTYRWQARGVSFDEAFRVAIRGAAQILSGHGQP
;
A
#
# COMPACT_ATOMS: atom_id res chain seq x y z
N MET A 1 6.22 -52.76 60.86
CA MET A 1 5.20 -53.44 60.02
C MET A 1 4.05 -52.46 59.79
N PRO A 2 3.34 -52.59 58.66
CA PRO A 2 3.43 -51.84 57.40
C PRO A 2 2.67 -50.47 57.46
N GLY A 3 2.65 -49.57 56.48
CA GLY A 3 3.08 -49.52 55.09
C GLY A 3 2.50 -48.26 54.42
N PHE A 4 3.01 -47.94 53.22
CA PHE A 4 2.41 -47.18 52.10
C PHE A 4 1.63 -45.87 52.41
N SER A 5 1.87 -44.73 51.77
CA SER A 5 1.98 -44.56 50.33
C SER A 5 2.50 -43.17 49.98
N ARG A 6 3.28 -43.12 48.90
CA ARG A 6 3.68 -41.92 48.16
C ARG A 6 2.44 -41.26 47.57
N LEU A 7 2.39 -39.94 47.56
CA LEU A 7 1.69 -39.16 46.54
C LEU A 7 2.32 -37.75 46.46
N ALA A 8 3.20 -37.61 45.48
CA ALA A 8 3.69 -36.34 45.01
C ALA A 8 2.57 -35.67 44.19
N ALA A 9 2.17 -34.47 44.56
CA ALA A 9 1.30 -33.62 43.74
C ALA A 9 2.15 -32.51 43.11
N MET A 10 2.67 -32.80 41.92
CA MET A 10 3.38 -31.85 41.07
C MET A 10 2.32 -31.00 40.34
N VAL A 11 2.12 -29.76 40.77
CA VAL A 11 1.22 -28.81 40.08
C VAL A 11 1.97 -28.24 38.89
N ILE A 12 1.73 -28.80 37.71
CA ILE A 12 2.19 -28.25 36.42
C ILE A 12 1.24 -27.10 36.07
N GLY A 13 1.74 -25.87 36.23
CA GLY A 13 1.05 -24.65 35.80
C GLY A 13 1.01 -24.58 34.27
N MET A 14 -0.18 -24.75 33.70
CA MET A 14 -0.43 -24.59 32.27
C MET A 14 -0.53 -23.08 31.95
N ILE A 15 0.59 -22.48 31.51
CA ILE A 15 0.60 -21.12 30.96
C ILE A 15 -0.06 -21.16 29.58
N ALA A 16 -1.32 -20.76 29.50
CA ALA A 16 -2.02 -20.54 28.25
C ALA A 16 -1.42 -19.31 27.54
N ILE A 17 -0.65 -19.55 26.48
CA ILE A 17 -0.19 -18.52 25.56
C ILE A 17 -1.43 -18.06 24.78
N CYS A 18 -2.06 -16.97 25.23
CA CYS A 18 -3.05 -16.25 24.46
C CYS A 18 -2.38 -15.64 23.23
N PHE A 19 -2.42 -16.36 22.11
CA PHE A 19 -2.17 -15.80 20.79
C PHE A 19 -3.17 -14.67 20.58
N VAL A 20 -2.71 -13.43 20.61
CA VAL A 20 -3.47 -12.26 20.19
C VAL A 20 -3.64 -12.36 18.67
N CYS A 21 -4.65 -13.10 18.22
CA CYS A 21 -5.16 -13.01 16.87
C CYS A 21 -5.70 -11.59 16.70
N ARG A 22 -4.89 -10.70 16.13
CA ARG A 22 -5.37 -9.39 15.67
C ARG A 22 -6.44 -9.66 14.61
N PRO A 23 -7.69 -9.20 14.79
CA PRO A 23 -8.69 -9.36 13.75
C PRO A 23 -8.18 -8.67 12.48
N VAL A 24 -8.18 -9.40 11.38
CA VAL A 24 -7.99 -8.83 10.04
C VAL A 24 -9.25 -8.04 9.76
N ILE A 25 -9.24 -6.74 10.05
CA ILE A 25 -10.34 -5.86 9.67
C ILE A 25 -10.27 -5.72 8.14
N ALA A 26 -11.23 -6.35 7.47
CA ALA A 26 -11.48 -6.08 6.05
C ALA A 26 -11.87 -4.61 5.90
N ALA A 27 -11.35 -3.94 4.86
CA ALA A 27 -11.73 -2.57 4.58
C ALA A 27 -13.25 -2.45 4.48
N THR A 28 -13.83 -1.54 5.24
CA THR A 28 -15.28 -1.33 5.15
C THR A 28 -15.62 -0.73 3.78
N PRO A 29 -16.85 -0.94 3.25
CA PRO A 29 -17.28 -0.25 2.04
C PRO A 29 -17.14 1.28 2.14
N ALA A 30 -17.33 1.85 3.34
CA ALA A 30 -17.12 3.28 3.58
C ALA A 30 -15.65 3.69 3.38
N GLU A 31 -14.69 2.88 3.84
CA GLU A 31 -13.26 3.13 3.63
C GLU A 31 -12.84 2.97 2.17
N LEU A 32 -13.50 2.09 1.41
CA LEU A 32 -13.19 1.85 0.01
C LEU A 32 -13.58 3.05 -0.87
N TYR A 33 -14.77 3.61 -0.65
CA TYR A 33 -15.33 4.73 -1.43
C TYR A 33 -15.06 6.11 -0.80
N GLN A 34 -13.95 6.24 -0.09
CA GLN A 34 -13.42 7.53 0.36
C GLN A 34 -11.99 7.76 -0.13
N ALA A 35 -11.64 9.02 -0.31
CA ALA A 35 -10.29 9.47 -0.62
C ALA A 35 -9.91 10.69 0.22
N GLN A 36 -8.62 10.82 0.52
CA GLN A 36 -8.08 11.95 1.26
C GLN A 36 -6.99 12.65 0.47
N THR A 37 -6.96 13.97 0.55
CA THR A 37 -5.90 14.82 0.00
C THR A 37 -5.55 15.94 0.96
N ILE A 38 -4.39 16.55 0.75
CA ILE A 38 -3.95 17.72 1.51
C ILE A 38 -4.33 18.95 0.71
N VAL A 39 -4.95 19.93 1.35
CA VAL A 39 -5.22 21.24 0.77
C VAL A 39 -4.69 22.33 1.68
N THR A 40 -4.30 23.45 1.09
CA THR A 40 -3.89 24.65 1.83
C THR A 40 -5.15 25.46 2.11
N GLY A 41 -5.69 25.41 3.33
CA GLY A 41 -6.93 26.10 3.71
C GLY A 41 -8.23 25.41 3.30
N THR A 42 -9.35 25.97 3.73
CA THR A 42 -10.70 25.39 3.57
C THR A 42 -11.60 26.15 2.60
N GLY A 43 -11.11 27.25 2.03
CA GLY A 43 -11.83 28.07 1.05
C GLY A 43 -12.20 27.31 -0.22
N ASP A 44 -13.19 27.83 -0.94
CA ASP A 44 -13.86 27.16 -2.07
C ASP A 44 -12.89 26.76 -3.19
N VAL A 45 -11.93 27.64 -3.51
CA VAL A 45 -10.90 27.38 -4.53
C VAL A 45 -10.05 26.16 -4.16
N ASN A 46 -9.53 26.13 -2.93
CA ASN A 46 -8.69 25.04 -2.43
C ASN A 46 -9.49 23.74 -2.30
N ARG A 47 -10.78 23.85 -1.94
CA ARG A 47 -11.70 22.71 -1.88
C ARG A 47 -11.94 22.10 -3.26
N GLN A 48 -12.16 22.92 -4.29
CA GLN A 48 -12.37 22.42 -5.66
C GLN A 48 -11.14 21.67 -6.19
N ILE A 49 -9.93 22.19 -5.93
CA ILE A 49 -8.68 21.49 -6.25
C ILE A 49 -8.64 20.14 -5.52
N GLY A 50 -8.94 20.13 -4.22
CA GLY A 50 -8.96 18.92 -3.43
C GLY A 50 -10.00 17.88 -3.89
N PHE A 51 -11.16 18.31 -4.39
CA PHE A 51 -12.16 17.40 -4.98
C PHE A 51 -11.65 16.72 -6.25
N LYS A 52 -10.89 17.43 -7.10
CA LYS A 52 -10.25 16.84 -8.29
C LYS A 52 -9.28 15.73 -7.90
N ASP A 53 -8.42 15.99 -6.92
CA ASP A 53 -7.48 15.00 -6.39
C ASP A 53 -8.18 13.79 -5.75
N CYS A 54 -9.22 14.04 -4.94
CA CYS A 54 -9.98 12.97 -4.30
C CYS A 54 -10.71 12.10 -5.34
N LEU A 55 -11.22 12.68 -6.42
CA LEU A 55 -11.84 11.94 -7.52
C LEU A 55 -10.84 10.99 -8.19
N ASP A 56 -9.65 11.48 -8.54
CA ASP A 56 -8.59 10.64 -9.11
C ASP A 56 -8.23 9.49 -8.17
N LYS A 57 -8.03 9.80 -6.90
CA LYS A 57 -7.65 8.82 -5.87
C LYS A 57 -8.72 7.76 -5.65
N VAL A 58 -10.01 8.14 -5.55
CA VAL A 58 -11.08 7.16 -5.29
C VAL A 58 -11.28 6.24 -6.50
N LEU A 59 -11.18 6.75 -7.73
CA LEU A 59 -11.32 5.94 -8.94
C LEU A 59 -10.21 4.89 -9.04
N VAL A 60 -8.95 5.30 -8.83
CA VAL A 60 -7.81 4.35 -8.83
C VAL A 60 -7.91 3.38 -7.65
N LYS A 61 -8.31 3.84 -6.47
CA LYS A 61 -8.50 2.99 -5.30
C LYS A 61 -9.54 1.92 -5.58
N VAL A 62 -10.76 2.29 -5.99
CA VAL A 62 -11.88 1.34 -6.19
C VAL A 62 -11.61 0.36 -7.33
N SER A 63 -10.99 0.80 -8.43
CA SER A 63 -10.73 -0.07 -9.59
C SER A 63 -9.41 -0.85 -9.51
N GLY A 64 -8.38 -0.28 -8.88
CA GLY A 64 -6.99 -0.70 -9.04
C GLY A 64 -6.34 -0.25 -10.35
N ASP A 65 -7.07 0.45 -11.25
CA ASP A 65 -6.56 0.86 -12.57
C ASP A 65 -6.01 2.29 -12.52
N GLN A 66 -4.68 2.41 -12.43
CA GLN A 66 -4.02 3.72 -12.34
C GLN A 66 -4.10 4.53 -13.63
N ARG A 67 -4.33 3.88 -14.78
CA ARG A 67 -4.34 4.53 -16.10
C ARG A 67 -5.57 5.42 -16.28
N LEU A 68 -6.59 5.25 -15.44
CA LEU A 68 -7.81 6.07 -15.46
C LEU A 68 -7.49 7.56 -15.41
N THR A 69 -6.53 7.97 -14.58
CA THR A 69 -6.18 9.38 -14.38
C THR A 69 -5.60 10.04 -15.65
N GLN A 70 -5.10 9.23 -16.59
CA GLN A 70 -4.51 9.68 -17.85
C GLN A 70 -5.52 9.71 -19.00
N LYS A 71 -6.77 9.26 -18.79
CA LYS A 71 -7.80 9.30 -19.83
C LYS A 71 -8.25 10.74 -20.09
N THR A 72 -8.36 11.13 -21.35
CA THR A 72 -8.81 12.47 -21.74
C THR A 72 -10.18 12.81 -21.17
N GLN A 73 -11.08 11.82 -21.03
CA GLN A 73 -12.40 11.98 -20.41
C GLN A 73 -12.32 12.49 -18.96
N MET A 74 -11.22 12.24 -18.24
CA MET A 74 -11.04 12.72 -16.87
C MET A 74 -10.98 14.24 -16.78
N LEU A 75 -10.58 14.96 -17.84
CA LEU A 75 -10.56 16.42 -17.83
C LEU A 75 -11.94 16.99 -17.52
N ALA A 76 -12.97 16.53 -18.23
CA ALA A 76 -14.35 16.97 -18.00
C ALA A 76 -14.93 16.49 -16.66
N LEU A 77 -14.53 15.30 -16.19
CA LEU A 77 -14.98 14.77 -14.90
C LEU A 77 -14.38 15.54 -13.72
N ARG A 78 -13.12 15.96 -13.80
CA ARG A 78 -12.47 16.78 -12.77
C ARG A 78 -13.15 18.13 -12.60
N GLU A 79 -13.58 18.77 -13.69
CA GLU A 79 -14.34 20.03 -13.58
C GLU A 79 -15.69 19.87 -12.87
N LYS A 80 -16.23 18.64 -12.82
CA LYS A 80 -17.48 18.29 -12.11
C LYS A 80 -17.24 17.52 -10.82
N ALA A 81 -16.01 17.51 -10.30
CA ALA A 81 -15.65 16.65 -9.18
C ALA A 81 -16.51 16.89 -7.93
N ALA A 82 -16.92 18.14 -7.69
CA ALA A 82 -17.80 18.52 -6.58
C ALA A 82 -19.15 17.79 -6.61
N ASP A 83 -19.73 17.61 -7.80
CA ASP A 83 -21.06 17.01 -7.99
C ASP A 83 -21.09 15.52 -7.60
N PHE A 84 -19.92 14.87 -7.58
CA PHE A 84 -19.79 13.46 -7.25
C PHE A 84 -19.56 13.22 -5.75
N VAL A 85 -19.15 14.24 -4.99
CA VAL A 85 -18.87 14.13 -3.56
C VAL A 85 -20.18 14.05 -2.78
N GLN A 86 -20.37 12.98 -2.01
CA GLN A 86 -21.54 12.85 -1.13
C GLN A 86 -21.41 13.77 0.08
N SER A 87 -20.25 13.75 0.72
CA SER A 87 -19.91 14.58 1.85
C SER A 87 -18.39 14.70 1.97
N PHE A 88 -17.93 15.71 2.68
CA PHE A 88 -16.51 15.91 2.94
C PHE A 88 -16.27 16.43 4.36
N ARG A 89 -15.05 16.26 4.84
CA ARG A 89 -14.61 16.78 6.14
C ARG A 89 -13.17 17.27 6.06
N TYR A 90 -12.86 18.25 6.89
CA TYR A 90 -11.50 18.74 7.10
C TYR A 90 -10.96 18.26 8.45
N ARG A 91 -9.65 18.01 8.49
CA ARG A 91 -8.88 17.92 9.73
C ARG A 91 -7.67 18.84 9.60
N ASP A 92 -7.51 19.77 10.53
CA ASP A 92 -6.31 20.59 10.61
C ASP A 92 -5.11 19.71 10.96
N ARG A 93 -4.07 19.73 10.13
CA ARG A 93 -2.88 18.88 10.34
C ARG A 93 -1.98 19.41 11.45
N LEU A 94 -2.11 20.70 11.77
CA LEU A 94 -1.30 21.37 12.79
C LEU A 94 -2.14 21.68 14.04
N GLU A 95 -3.30 21.05 14.20
CA GLU A 95 -4.19 21.24 15.35
C GLU A 95 -3.39 21.23 16.67
N GLY A 96 -3.57 22.28 17.49
CA GLY A 96 -2.81 22.46 18.74
C GLY A 96 -1.46 23.18 18.61
N ILE A 97 -0.95 23.41 17.40
CA ILE A 97 0.22 24.25 17.14
C ILE A 97 -0.27 25.68 16.84
N PRO A 98 0.11 26.69 17.65
CA PRO A 98 -0.25 28.08 17.40
C PRO A 98 0.24 28.56 16.04
N ILE A 99 -0.52 29.46 15.43
CA ILE A 99 -0.06 30.15 14.21
C ILE A 99 1.04 31.12 14.65
N HIS A 100 2.25 30.92 14.17
CA HIS A 100 3.42 31.73 14.51
C HIS A 100 3.83 32.70 13.38
N ASP A 101 2.93 33.04 12.45
CA ASP A 101 3.21 34.06 11.43
C ASP A 101 2.74 35.45 11.89
N GLU A 102 3.59 36.47 11.72
CA GLU A 102 3.33 37.84 12.19
C GLU A 102 2.23 38.56 11.39
N GLN A 103 1.64 37.90 10.38
CA GLN A 103 0.61 38.48 9.51
C GLN A 103 -0.67 37.64 9.35
N GLY A 104 -0.73 36.39 9.84
CA GLY A 104 -1.95 35.54 9.70
C GLY A 104 -2.33 35.19 8.25
N THR A 105 -1.41 35.37 7.30
CA THR A 105 -1.73 35.43 5.86
C THR A 105 -1.74 34.07 5.17
N HIS A 106 -1.11 33.05 5.75
CA HIS A 106 -1.02 31.73 5.11
C HIS A 106 -2.03 30.73 5.68
N ASP A 107 -2.90 30.26 4.80
CA ASP A 107 -3.83 29.16 5.07
C ASP A 107 -3.10 27.90 5.55
N ARG A 108 -3.53 27.33 6.68
CA ARG A 108 -2.94 26.10 7.25
C ARG A 108 -3.23 24.87 6.38
N PRO A 109 -2.35 23.85 6.36
CA PRO A 109 -2.62 22.61 5.64
C PRO A 109 -3.69 21.78 6.36
N HIS A 110 -4.69 21.33 5.59
CA HIS A 110 -5.78 20.48 6.08
C HIS A 110 -5.82 19.16 5.31
N ASP A 111 -6.20 18.08 5.99
CA ASP A 111 -6.63 16.85 5.35
C ASP A 111 -8.09 16.98 4.93
N LEU A 112 -8.34 17.08 3.63
CA LEU A 112 -9.68 16.99 3.04
C LEU A 112 -10.00 15.52 2.75
N THR A 113 -11.00 14.98 3.45
CA THR A 113 -11.53 13.64 3.18
C THR A 113 -12.86 13.76 2.44
N CYS A 114 -12.97 13.15 1.26
CA CYS A 114 -14.19 13.09 0.46
C CYS A 114 -14.78 11.69 0.50
N LEU A 115 -16.07 11.60 0.81
CA LEU A 115 -16.85 10.37 0.79
C LEU A 115 -17.73 10.34 -0.47
N TYR A 116 -17.83 9.16 -1.09
CA TYR A 116 -18.62 8.95 -2.29
C TYR A 116 -19.64 7.83 -2.09
N LYS A 117 -20.78 7.93 -2.77
CA LYS A 117 -21.72 6.82 -2.88
C LYS A 117 -21.15 5.76 -3.84
N PRO A 118 -21.20 4.46 -3.51
CA PRO A 118 -20.70 3.41 -4.39
C PRO A 118 -21.27 3.49 -5.82
N ALA A 119 -22.59 3.65 -5.94
CA ALA A 119 -23.26 3.75 -7.24
C ALA A 119 -22.76 4.90 -8.13
N VAL A 120 -22.28 6.01 -7.54
CA VAL A 120 -21.72 7.14 -8.31
C VAL A 120 -20.36 6.76 -8.87
N VAL A 121 -19.47 6.25 -8.03
CA VAL A 121 -18.11 5.86 -8.44
C VAL A 121 -18.15 4.72 -9.45
N ASP A 122 -18.98 3.70 -9.22
CA ASP A 122 -19.12 2.55 -10.11
C ASP A 122 -19.64 2.98 -11.49
N LYS A 123 -20.57 3.95 -11.54
CA LYS A 123 -21.06 4.54 -12.79
C LYS A 123 -19.94 5.30 -13.53
N LEU A 124 -19.13 6.08 -12.82
CA LEU A 124 -17.98 6.79 -13.40
C LEU A 124 -16.95 5.81 -13.96
N LEU A 125 -16.65 4.74 -13.23
CA LEU A 125 -15.76 3.68 -13.71
C LEU A 125 -16.28 3.04 -15.00
N ALA A 126 -17.58 2.72 -15.06
CA ALA A 126 -18.21 2.18 -16.26
C ALA A 126 -18.16 3.15 -17.44
N GLN A 127 -18.41 4.45 -17.22
CA GLN A 127 -18.26 5.50 -18.25
C GLN A 127 -16.83 5.61 -18.78
N LEU A 128 -15.84 5.37 -17.91
CA LEU A 128 -14.43 5.32 -18.29
C LEU A 128 -14.02 3.97 -18.88
N GLY A 129 -14.93 3.02 -19.10
CA GLY A 129 -14.61 1.69 -19.63
C GLY A 129 -13.74 0.85 -18.68
N SER A 130 -13.88 1.06 -17.37
CA SER A 130 -13.25 0.30 -16.30
C SER A 130 -14.32 -0.29 -15.38
N ARG A 131 -13.89 -0.97 -14.33
CA ARG A 131 -14.76 -1.65 -13.36
C ARG A 131 -14.15 -1.63 -11.96
N PRO A 132 -14.96 -1.75 -10.91
CA PRO A 132 -14.45 -1.98 -9.56
C PRO A 132 -13.59 -3.24 -9.48
N TRP A 133 -12.61 -3.24 -8.58
CA TRP A 133 -11.81 -4.42 -8.26
C TRP A 133 -12.74 -5.54 -7.74
N PRO A 134 -12.73 -6.75 -8.34
CA PRO A 134 -13.56 -7.86 -7.88
C PRO A 134 -13.03 -8.50 -6.57
N GLY A 135 -13.86 -8.55 -5.53
CA GLY A 135 -13.59 -9.29 -4.30
C GLY A 135 -12.57 -8.62 -3.36
N GLU A 136 -12.00 -9.41 -2.45
CA GLU A 136 -11.03 -8.90 -1.48
C GLU A 136 -9.67 -8.61 -2.09
N ARG A 137 -8.99 -7.56 -1.59
CA ARG A 137 -7.61 -7.25 -1.96
C ARG A 137 -6.66 -8.28 -1.33
N PRO A 138 -5.95 -9.08 -2.14
CA PRO A 138 -5.05 -10.09 -1.63
C PRO A 138 -3.85 -9.42 -0.94
N PRO A 139 -3.48 -9.86 0.28
CA PRO A 139 -2.27 -9.39 0.93
C PRO A 139 -1.05 -9.83 0.12
N ILE A 140 -0.05 -8.96 0.01
CA ILE A 140 1.19 -9.20 -0.73
C ILE A 140 2.39 -9.27 0.22
N ALA A 141 3.28 -10.23 -0.02
CA ALA A 141 4.58 -10.29 0.63
C ALA A 141 5.64 -9.70 -0.31
N VAL A 142 6.41 -8.73 0.17
CA VAL A 142 7.48 -8.11 -0.60
C VAL A 142 8.77 -8.88 -0.41
N PHE A 143 9.34 -9.32 -1.52
CA PHE A 143 10.66 -9.93 -1.62
C PHE A 143 11.52 -8.97 -2.42
N MET A 144 12.39 -8.20 -1.78
CA MET A 144 13.22 -7.26 -2.54
C MET A 144 14.62 -7.07 -2.00
N THR A 145 15.50 -6.65 -2.89
CA THR A 145 16.85 -6.18 -2.58
C THR A 145 16.96 -4.67 -2.76
N ALA A 146 17.83 -4.06 -1.98
CA ALA A 146 18.21 -2.66 -2.14
C ALA A 146 19.74 -2.54 -2.20
N GLU A 147 20.24 -1.81 -3.18
CA GLU A 147 21.68 -1.63 -3.44
C GLU A 147 22.04 -0.14 -3.61
N GLN A 148 22.95 0.35 -2.78
CA GLN A 148 23.53 1.68 -2.87
C GLN A 148 25.03 1.63 -2.55
N GLY A 149 25.86 1.59 -3.60
CA GLY A 149 27.30 1.39 -3.45
C GLY A 149 27.60 0.10 -2.69
N ALA A 150 28.40 0.16 -1.63
CA ALA A 150 28.72 -1.00 -0.80
C ALA A 150 27.55 -1.50 0.08
N ARG A 151 26.44 -0.75 0.17
CA ARG A 151 25.28 -1.15 0.96
C ARG A 151 24.34 -1.98 0.10
N HIS A 152 24.28 -3.27 0.38
CA HIS A 152 23.32 -4.18 -0.23
C HIS A 152 22.64 -5.02 0.86
N PHE A 153 21.33 -5.25 0.73
CA PHE A 153 20.56 -6.07 1.67
C PHE A 153 19.22 -6.53 1.08
N VAL A 154 18.67 -7.61 1.65
CA VAL A 154 17.27 -8.02 1.45
C VAL A 154 16.36 -7.29 2.44
N LEU A 155 15.27 -6.69 1.97
CA LEU A 155 14.31 -5.99 2.82
C LEU A 155 13.39 -6.98 3.55
N THR A 156 13.90 -7.61 4.62
CA THR A 156 13.12 -8.48 5.50
C THR A 156 12.37 -7.69 6.57
N GLN A 157 11.49 -8.33 7.34
CA GLN A 157 10.82 -7.68 8.47
C GLN A 157 11.79 -7.26 9.58
N ASP A 158 12.85 -8.03 9.78
CA ASP A 158 13.84 -7.93 10.85
C ASP A 158 15.11 -7.14 10.45
N GLU A 159 15.23 -6.70 9.19
CA GLU A 159 16.35 -5.89 8.72
C GLU A 159 16.20 -4.42 9.16
N GLN A 160 17.03 -3.98 10.12
CA GLN A 160 16.93 -2.64 10.72
C GLN A 160 17.16 -1.50 9.72
N ARG A 161 18.06 -1.67 8.74
CA ARG A 161 18.34 -0.65 7.70
C ARG A 161 17.11 -0.34 6.84
N GLY A 162 16.17 -1.28 6.78
CA GLY A 162 14.94 -1.20 6.00
C GLY A 162 13.76 -0.48 6.67
N ASN A 163 13.91 0.08 7.87
CA ASN A 163 12.78 0.69 8.62
C ASN A 163 12.02 1.74 7.79
N ALA A 164 12.73 2.74 7.25
CA ALA A 164 12.12 3.79 6.44
C ALA A 164 11.51 3.24 5.13
N MET A 165 12.14 2.22 4.54
CA MET A 165 11.61 1.59 3.32
C MET A 165 10.30 0.85 3.59
N ARG A 166 10.19 0.12 4.70
CA ARG A 166 8.95 -0.57 5.10
C ARG A 166 7.84 0.42 5.42
N GLU A 167 8.15 1.54 6.07
CA GLU A 167 7.20 2.63 6.30
C GLU A 167 6.73 3.25 4.98
N SER A 168 7.64 3.48 4.04
CA SER A 168 7.34 3.98 2.71
C SER A 168 6.43 3.04 1.91
N PHE A 169 6.64 1.72 1.98
CA PHE A 169 5.68 0.74 1.43
C PHE A 169 4.31 0.82 2.09
N ALA A 170 4.25 0.98 3.42
CA ALA A 170 2.97 1.15 4.11
C ALA A 170 2.24 2.42 3.63
N ASN A 171 2.97 3.52 3.44
CA ASN A 171 2.45 4.78 2.90
C ASN A 171 1.98 4.65 1.44
N ALA A 172 2.66 3.83 0.63
CA ALA A 172 2.24 3.51 -0.74
C ALA A 172 0.99 2.62 -0.78
N ALA A 173 0.89 1.64 0.14
CA ALA A 173 -0.17 0.65 0.20
C ALA A 173 -1.49 1.18 0.81
N GLY A 174 -1.40 2.05 1.82
CA GLY A 174 -2.54 2.60 2.55
C GLY A 174 -3.61 3.26 1.66
N PRO A 175 -3.25 4.20 0.76
CA PRO A 175 -4.22 4.85 -0.13
C PRO A 175 -5.02 3.88 -1.00
N LEU A 176 -4.42 2.74 -1.36
CA LEU A 176 -5.04 1.69 -2.16
C LEU A 176 -5.61 0.54 -1.31
N LEU A 177 -5.68 0.70 0.03
CA LEU A 177 -5.98 -0.33 1.04
C LEU A 177 -5.39 -1.70 0.69
N MET A 178 -4.15 -1.69 0.21
CA MET A 178 -3.38 -2.90 -0.01
C MET A 178 -2.72 -3.30 1.31
N ARG A 179 -2.64 -4.60 1.56
CA ARG A 179 -1.91 -5.13 2.72
C ARG A 179 -0.55 -5.62 2.27
N VAL A 180 0.49 -5.06 2.85
CA VAL A 180 1.88 -5.43 2.58
C VAL A 180 2.48 -6.06 3.82
N THR A 181 3.21 -7.16 3.62
CA THR A 181 4.04 -7.78 4.65
C THR A 181 5.44 -8.04 4.11
N PHE A 182 6.39 -8.23 5.01
CA PHE A 182 7.77 -8.58 4.69
C PHE A 182 8.08 -9.91 5.37
N PRO A 183 8.61 -10.92 4.66
CA PRO A 183 9.10 -12.12 5.31
C PRO A 183 10.25 -11.80 6.28
N LYS A 184 10.35 -12.51 7.40
CA LYS A 184 11.58 -12.53 8.22
C LYS A 184 12.71 -13.24 7.48
N ALA A 185 13.95 -13.00 7.87
CA ALA A 185 15.12 -13.66 7.27
C ALA A 185 14.97 -15.21 7.22
N GLY A 186 14.53 -15.83 8.31
CA GLY A 186 14.27 -17.28 8.36
C GLY A 186 13.15 -17.79 7.45
N GLN A 187 12.32 -16.90 6.91
CA GLN A 187 11.21 -17.24 6.00
C GLN A 187 11.59 -17.12 4.52
N LEU A 188 12.81 -16.67 4.19
CA LEU A 188 13.29 -16.55 2.81
C LEU A 188 13.61 -17.91 2.15
N GLY A 189 13.66 -19.00 2.93
CA GLY A 189 13.92 -20.35 2.40
C GLY A 189 15.30 -20.45 1.73
N GLY A 190 16.31 -19.85 2.35
CA GLY A 190 17.71 -19.86 1.91
C GLY A 190 18.01 -18.97 0.69
N LEU A 191 17.08 -18.11 0.27
CA LEU A 191 17.33 -17.14 -0.78
C LEU A 191 18.17 -15.98 -0.25
N ASP A 192 19.35 -15.81 -0.84
CA ASP A 192 20.16 -14.59 -0.71
C ASP A 192 19.74 -13.54 -1.75
N GLU A 193 20.46 -12.42 -1.79
CA GLU A 193 20.16 -11.29 -2.67
C GLU A 193 20.13 -11.67 -4.16
N LYS A 194 21.13 -12.44 -4.61
CA LYS A 194 21.23 -12.88 -6.01
C LYS A 194 20.16 -13.92 -6.32
N ALA A 195 19.97 -14.90 -5.45
CA ALA A 195 18.97 -15.94 -5.65
C ALA A 195 17.55 -15.36 -5.69
N LEU A 196 17.28 -14.27 -4.96
CA LEU A 196 15.98 -13.61 -4.95
C LEU A 196 15.67 -12.91 -6.29
N SER A 197 16.66 -12.26 -6.91
CA SER A 197 16.47 -11.60 -8.21
C SER A 197 16.20 -12.61 -9.33
N GLU A 198 16.81 -13.79 -9.25
CA GLU A 198 16.65 -14.89 -10.23
C GLU A 198 15.46 -15.82 -9.91
N ALA A 199 14.93 -15.78 -8.68
CA ALA A 199 13.87 -16.68 -8.25
C ALA A 199 12.61 -16.63 -9.15
N ASP A 200 12.05 -17.82 -9.38
CA ASP A 200 10.74 -18.00 -9.99
C ASP A 200 9.63 -17.49 -9.05
N MET A 201 8.69 -16.73 -9.61
CA MET A 201 7.50 -16.24 -8.89
C MET A 201 6.68 -17.37 -8.25
N ALA A 202 6.64 -18.57 -8.84
CA ALA A 202 5.94 -19.71 -8.23
C ALA A 202 6.59 -20.16 -6.91
N ARG A 203 7.93 -20.08 -6.80
CA ARG A 203 8.65 -20.31 -5.54
C ARG A 203 8.35 -19.19 -4.55
N LEU A 204 8.40 -17.94 -4.99
CA LEU A 204 8.14 -16.78 -4.13
C LEU A 204 6.70 -16.78 -3.61
N ASP A 205 5.70 -17.15 -4.40
CA ASP A 205 4.31 -17.28 -3.96
C ASP A 205 4.13 -18.35 -2.87
N LYS A 206 4.88 -19.46 -2.94
CA LYS A 206 4.88 -20.47 -1.86
C LYS A 206 5.45 -19.89 -0.56
N LEU A 207 6.51 -19.08 -0.64
CA LEU A 207 7.08 -18.40 0.52
C LEU A 207 6.15 -17.30 1.05
N ALA A 208 5.49 -16.54 0.17
CA ALA A 208 4.50 -15.53 0.51
C ALA A 208 3.37 -16.12 1.37
N LYS A 209 2.84 -17.28 0.97
CA LYS A 209 1.81 -18.01 1.74
C LYS A 209 2.28 -18.38 3.14
N LYS A 210 3.53 -18.84 3.29
CA LYS A 210 4.13 -19.12 4.61
C LYS A 210 4.33 -17.85 5.45
N ALA A 211 4.48 -16.70 4.80
CA ALA A 211 4.57 -15.38 5.45
C ALA A 211 3.20 -14.70 5.66
N GLY A 212 2.08 -15.40 5.40
CA GLY A 212 0.73 -14.87 5.61
C GLY A 212 0.19 -13.98 4.49
N ALA A 213 0.80 -14.01 3.30
CA ALA A 213 0.36 -13.29 2.11
C ALA A 213 -0.17 -14.23 1.01
N ALA A 214 -1.05 -13.72 0.16
CA ALA A 214 -1.64 -14.49 -0.94
C ALA A 214 -0.78 -14.48 -2.22
N ARG A 215 0.07 -13.46 -2.37
CA ARG A 215 0.94 -13.24 -3.55
C ARG A 215 2.29 -12.68 -3.15
N ALA A 216 3.31 -12.99 -3.94
CA ALA A 216 4.62 -12.35 -3.88
C ALA A 216 4.69 -11.14 -4.81
N LEU A 217 5.24 -10.03 -4.29
CA LEU A 217 5.77 -8.93 -5.08
C LEU A 217 7.29 -9.01 -4.99
N ALA A 218 7.97 -9.34 -6.08
CA ALA A 218 9.42 -9.38 -6.13
C ALA A 218 9.96 -8.07 -6.72
N GLY A 219 11.08 -7.57 -6.20
CA GLY A 219 11.72 -6.41 -6.81
C GLY A 219 13.17 -6.18 -6.42
N SER A 220 13.78 -5.19 -7.05
CA SER A 220 15.12 -4.72 -6.75
C SER A 220 15.16 -3.22 -6.96
N ILE A 221 15.85 -2.50 -6.07
CA ILE A 221 16.18 -1.08 -6.26
C ILE A 221 17.69 -0.90 -6.22
N VAL A 222 18.23 -0.16 -7.18
CA VAL A 222 19.66 0.15 -7.30
C VAL A 222 19.82 1.66 -7.44
N TRP A 223 20.67 2.28 -6.62
CA TRP A 223 21.00 3.69 -6.75
C TRP A 223 21.82 3.94 -8.02
N SER A 224 21.47 4.98 -8.77
CA SER A 224 22.20 5.39 -9.96
C SER A 224 22.60 6.86 -9.88
N ASP A 225 23.90 7.13 -9.89
CA ASP A 225 24.43 8.50 -9.95
C ASP A 225 24.10 9.18 -11.29
N LYS A 226 23.94 8.40 -12.37
CA LYS A 226 23.54 8.93 -13.68
C LYS A 226 22.10 9.43 -13.68
N GLU A 227 21.19 8.68 -13.06
CA GLU A 227 19.77 9.03 -12.99
C GLU A 227 19.46 9.95 -11.80
N LEU A 228 20.45 10.23 -10.94
CA LEU A 228 20.31 10.95 -9.68
C LEU A 228 19.17 10.38 -8.80
N GLY A 229 19.01 9.06 -8.82
CA GLY A 229 17.90 8.38 -8.15
C GLY A 229 17.95 6.87 -8.26
N TRP A 230 16.91 6.22 -7.75
CA TRP A 230 16.75 4.78 -7.78
C TRP A 230 16.23 4.29 -9.13
N ILE A 231 16.82 3.20 -9.59
CA ILE A 231 16.28 2.34 -10.65
C ILE A 231 15.62 1.16 -9.95
N ALA A 232 14.33 0.96 -10.21
CA ALA A 232 13.52 -0.07 -9.56
C ALA A 232 12.93 -1.01 -10.61
N ASP A 233 13.05 -2.31 -10.37
CA ASP A 233 12.44 -3.37 -11.17
C ASP A 233 11.49 -4.19 -10.31
N TRP A 234 10.31 -4.47 -10.85
CA TRP A 234 9.23 -5.16 -10.13
C TRP A 234 8.71 -6.35 -10.93
N ARG A 235 8.32 -7.41 -10.23
CA ARG A 235 7.73 -8.62 -10.78
C ARG A 235 6.59 -9.12 -9.91
N LEU A 236 5.51 -9.51 -10.55
CA LEU A 236 4.38 -10.16 -9.89
C LEU A 236 3.74 -11.17 -10.84
N ALA A 237 3.37 -12.34 -10.32
CA ALA A 237 2.64 -13.34 -11.07
C ALA A 237 1.16 -13.34 -10.69
N ASP A 238 0.29 -13.38 -11.70
CA ASP A 238 -1.14 -13.58 -11.51
C ASP A 238 -1.76 -14.26 -12.73
N ARG A 239 -2.75 -15.15 -12.50
CA ARG A 239 -3.47 -15.91 -13.54
C ARG A 239 -2.54 -16.57 -14.59
N GLY A 240 -1.42 -17.13 -14.15
CA GLY A 240 -0.46 -17.84 -15.01
C GLY A 240 0.47 -16.94 -15.82
N LYS A 241 0.42 -15.62 -15.65
CA LYS A 241 1.31 -14.66 -16.30
C LYS A 241 2.18 -13.94 -15.28
N THR A 242 3.46 -13.77 -15.61
CA THR A 242 4.38 -12.90 -14.88
C THR A 242 4.43 -11.53 -15.55
N TYR A 243 4.17 -10.49 -14.76
CA TYR A 243 4.22 -9.09 -15.16
C TYR A 243 5.52 -8.47 -14.65
N ARG A 244 6.03 -7.50 -15.41
CA ARG A 244 7.28 -6.77 -15.13
C ARG A 244 7.06 -5.28 -15.40
N TRP A 245 7.50 -4.42 -14.50
CA TRP A 245 7.46 -2.97 -14.68
C TRP A 245 8.60 -2.31 -13.90
N GLN A 246 8.95 -1.08 -14.27
CA GLN A 246 10.12 -0.38 -13.74
C GLN A 246 9.85 1.10 -13.44
N ALA A 247 10.69 1.69 -12.61
CA ALA A 247 10.81 3.14 -12.41
C ALA A 247 12.29 3.54 -12.41
N ARG A 248 12.62 4.75 -12.86
CA ARG A 248 14.01 5.22 -12.99
C ARG A 248 14.13 6.68 -12.59
N GLY A 249 15.25 7.04 -11.97
CA GLY A 249 15.52 8.41 -11.54
C GLY A 249 14.54 8.91 -10.49
N VAL A 250 14.04 8.01 -9.63
CA VAL A 250 13.01 8.31 -8.63
C VAL A 250 13.54 8.15 -7.21
N SER A 251 12.87 8.76 -6.23
CA SER A 251 13.08 8.40 -4.82
C SER A 251 12.60 6.96 -4.55
N PHE A 252 13.04 6.33 -3.46
CA PHE A 252 12.49 5.03 -3.09
C PHE A 252 10.99 5.12 -2.78
N ASP A 253 10.50 6.26 -2.27
CA ASP A 253 9.08 6.48 -2.03
C ASP A 253 8.26 6.37 -3.31
N GLU A 254 8.72 6.99 -4.39
CA GLU A 254 8.03 6.90 -5.67
C GLU A 254 8.22 5.52 -6.31
N ALA A 255 9.40 4.91 -6.19
CA ALA A 255 9.62 3.53 -6.63
C ALA A 255 8.60 2.55 -5.99
N PHE A 256 8.32 2.71 -4.70
CA PHE A 256 7.36 1.86 -3.98
C PHE A 256 5.90 2.22 -4.30
N ARG A 257 5.58 3.49 -4.56
CA ARG A 257 4.26 3.87 -5.10
C ARG A 257 4.01 3.22 -6.45
N VAL A 258 5.00 3.21 -7.34
CA VAL A 258 4.94 2.52 -8.63
C VAL A 258 4.79 1.00 -8.43
N ALA A 259 5.52 0.41 -7.48
CA ALA A 259 5.41 -1.00 -7.15
C ALA A 259 3.96 -1.39 -6.73
N ILE A 260 3.39 -0.66 -5.78
CA ILE A 260 2.05 -0.96 -5.26
C ILE A 260 0.97 -0.68 -6.31
N ARG A 261 1.05 0.43 -7.05
CA ARG A 261 0.07 0.71 -8.12
C ARG A 261 0.11 -0.35 -9.21
N GLY A 262 1.30 -0.79 -9.60
CA GLY A 262 1.45 -1.89 -10.55
C GLY A 262 0.84 -3.20 -10.05
N ALA A 263 1.13 -3.57 -8.80
CA ALA A 263 0.54 -4.73 -8.16
C ALA A 263 -1.00 -4.63 -8.10
N ALA A 264 -1.55 -3.46 -7.72
CA ALA A 264 -2.99 -3.22 -7.69
C ALA A 264 -3.66 -3.40 -9.06
N GLN A 265 -3.04 -2.88 -10.12
CA GLN A 265 -3.56 -3.00 -11.49
C GLN A 265 -3.58 -4.45 -11.99
N ILE A 266 -2.53 -5.21 -11.70
CA ILE A 266 -2.45 -6.62 -12.09
C ILE A 266 -3.49 -7.44 -11.32
N LEU A 267 -3.51 -7.30 -9.99
CA LEU A 267 -4.35 -8.12 -9.11
C LEU A 267 -5.84 -7.80 -9.25
N SER A 268 -6.19 -6.55 -9.57
CA SER A 268 -7.57 -6.18 -9.95
C SER A 268 -8.01 -6.75 -11.31
N GLY A 269 -7.08 -7.31 -12.09
CA GLY A 269 -7.35 -7.84 -13.42
C GLY A 269 -7.41 -6.77 -14.53
N HIS A 270 -6.79 -5.61 -14.31
CA HIS A 270 -6.63 -4.55 -15.31
C HIS A 270 -5.34 -4.69 -16.14
N GLY A 271 -4.51 -5.70 -15.83
CA GLY A 271 -3.41 -6.16 -16.67
C GLY A 271 -2.09 -5.44 -16.40
N GLN A 272 -1.30 -5.25 -17.46
CA GLN A 272 0.05 -4.69 -17.41
C GLN A 272 0.04 -3.23 -16.96
N PRO A 273 0.81 -2.86 -15.92
CA PRO A 273 1.06 -1.47 -15.50
C PRO A 273 1.69 -0.62 -16.60
#